data_AF-A0A3D0JZG5-F1
#
_entry.id   AF-A0A3D0JZG5-F1
#
_cell.length_a   1.000
_cell.length_b   1.000
_cell.length_c   1.000
_cell.angle_alpha   90.00
_cell.angle_beta   90.00
_cell.angle_gamma   90.00
#
_symmetry.space_group_name_H-M   'P 1'
#
loop_
_entity.id
_entity.type
_entity.pdbx_description
1 polymer ?
#
loop_
_entity_poly.entity_id
_entity_poly.type
_entity_poly.pdbx_seq_one_letter_code
_entity_poly.pdbx_strand_id
1 'polypeptide(L)'
;MQNIFWKTVLIIILIGGCLWATIPPDQRIRLGRDLSGGVSLIYSVRMPENADRGQILSQTIRVLNDRVNPQGVLDIAMTPLGADRIEIVMPLPNEEVKALAQSYETSLKAFIDEAEIDRSQLEASLESNEAGDRFGGSASSERGQLILDLQDAYANQRQLQVEATAAQTAGVDAAELASIQQRLADAEIQYEELFERALALSLDRARVVRALELSSVGEALRGDDGNLLLNADGSVQRALSPRDVTMGVLVSEYPHLKDVLDQVVVAYDAYQAKRSGLDDPEDLIRLLRGAGVLEFHIAVTSGKAEGVNIQDMRAQLVEMGPENTDSLLARWYAIHDLEQWASSPEQLQALEA
;
A
#
# COMPACT_ATOMS: atom_id res chain seq x y z
N MET A 1 36.22 -18.73 -60.39
CA MET A 1 36.06 -17.68 -59.35
C MET A 1 34.62 -17.16 -59.17
N GLN A 2 33.58 -17.73 -59.81
CA GLN A 2 32.19 -17.26 -59.67
C GLN A 2 31.50 -17.68 -58.35
N ASN A 3 31.92 -18.79 -57.73
CA ASN A 3 31.29 -19.27 -56.49
C ASN A 3 31.80 -18.58 -55.20
N ILE A 4 32.85 -17.76 -55.30
CA ILE A 4 33.41 -17.05 -54.14
C ILE A 4 32.54 -15.84 -53.80
N PHE A 5 32.08 -15.09 -54.81
CA PHE A 5 31.26 -13.90 -54.61
C PHE A 5 29.91 -14.20 -53.94
N TRP A 6 29.21 -15.25 -54.38
CA TRP A 6 27.94 -15.65 -53.77
C TRP A 6 28.12 -16.14 -52.33
N LYS A 7 29.22 -16.86 -52.04
CA LYS A 7 29.55 -17.31 -50.69
C LYS A 7 29.90 -16.13 -49.77
N THR A 8 30.65 -15.13 -50.24
CA THR A 8 30.94 -13.92 -49.44
C THR A 8 29.69 -13.11 -49.17
N VAL A 9 28.78 -12.97 -50.13
CA VAL A 9 27.48 -12.30 -49.91
C VAL A 9 26.65 -13.04 -48.86
N LEU A 10 26.58 -14.37 -48.94
CA LEU A 10 25.84 -15.17 -47.96
C LEU A 10 26.45 -15.08 -46.55
N ILE A 11 27.78 -15.05 -46.45
CA ILE A 11 28.48 -14.84 -45.17
C ILE A 11 28.17 -13.44 -44.60
N ILE A 12 28.17 -12.40 -45.43
CA ILE A 12 27.84 -11.03 -44.98
C ILE A 12 26.39 -10.95 -44.51
N ILE A 13 25.45 -11.58 -45.21
CA ILE A 13 24.04 -11.64 -44.79
C ILE A 13 23.88 -12.42 -43.48
N LEU A 14 24.60 -13.54 -43.32
CA LEU A 14 24.58 -14.33 -42.09
C LEU A 14 25.16 -13.52 -40.91
N ILE A 15 26.30 -12.85 -41.11
CA ILE A 15 26.92 -12.00 -40.10
C ILE A 15 26.02 -10.81 -39.75
N GLY A 16 25.43 -10.17 -40.75
CA GLY A 16 24.46 -9.08 -40.56
C GLY A 16 23.20 -9.52 -39.82
N GLY A 17 22.69 -10.71 -40.13
CA GLY A 17 21.56 -11.33 -39.41
C GLY A 17 21.91 -11.67 -37.96
N CYS A 18 23.11 -12.19 -37.71
CA CYS A 18 23.61 -12.45 -36.36
C CYS A 18 23.78 -11.15 -35.56
N LEU A 19 24.37 -10.10 -36.14
CA LEU A 19 24.52 -8.79 -35.51
C LEU A 19 23.17 -8.14 -35.21
N TRP A 20 22.22 -8.25 -36.14
CA TRP A 20 20.85 -7.76 -35.92
C TRP A 20 20.12 -8.55 -34.84
N ALA A 21 20.39 -9.85 -34.71
CA ALA A 21 19.81 -10.68 -33.66
C ALA A 21 20.39 -10.37 -32.26
N THR A 22 21.65 -9.94 -32.17
CA THR A 22 22.37 -9.75 -30.89
C THR A 22 22.46 -8.30 -30.41
N ILE A 23 22.17 -7.29 -31.24
CA ILE A 23 22.26 -5.87 -30.87
C ILE A 23 20.87 -5.23 -30.93
N PRO A 24 20.36 -4.59 -29.86
CA PRO A 24 21.01 -4.33 -28.57
C PRO A 24 21.00 -5.56 -27.63
N PRO A 25 22.14 -5.95 -27.02
CA PRO A 25 22.25 -7.16 -26.20
C PRO A 25 21.43 -7.09 -24.90
N ASP A 26 21.25 -5.88 -24.36
CA ASP A 26 20.45 -5.54 -23.17
C ASP A 26 18.96 -5.85 -23.32
N GLN A 27 18.43 -5.80 -24.55
CA GLN A 27 17.00 -6.06 -24.81
C GLN A 27 16.72 -7.49 -25.27
N ARG A 28 17.73 -8.20 -25.79
CA ARG A 28 17.53 -9.48 -26.49
C ARG A 28 18.13 -10.70 -25.76
N ILE A 29 19.04 -10.50 -24.81
CA ILE A 29 19.70 -11.60 -24.09
C ILE A 29 19.29 -11.55 -22.62
N ARG A 30 18.42 -12.48 -22.20
CA ARG A 30 18.10 -12.68 -20.78
C ARG A 30 19.29 -13.31 -20.06
N LEU A 31 19.88 -12.61 -19.10
CA LEU A 31 21.00 -13.08 -18.30
C LEU A 31 20.53 -14.16 -17.30
N GLY A 32 21.21 -15.32 -17.30
CA GLY A 32 20.92 -16.40 -16.36
C GLY A 32 21.33 -16.06 -14.92
N ARG A 33 20.72 -16.76 -13.96
CA ARG A 33 20.86 -16.63 -12.49
C ARG A 33 22.25 -16.26 -11.98
N ASP A 34 23.28 -16.95 -12.46
CA ASP A 34 24.64 -16.80 -11.95
C ASP A 34 25.33 -15.51 -12.46
N LEU A 35 24.74 -14.83 -13.45
CA LEU A 35 25.22 -13.58 -14.03
C LEU A 35 24.36 -12.37 -13.64
N SER A 36 23.05 -12.57 -13.43
CA SER A 36 22.12 -11.50 -13.03
C SER A 36 21.99 -11.33 -11.51
N GLY A 37 22.31 -12.35 -10.71
CA GLY A 37 21.96 -12.31 -9.29
C GLY A 37 20.44 -12.36 -9.08
N GLY A 38 20.00 -12.65 -7.86
CA GLY A 38 18.57 -12.80 -7.55
C GLY A 38 18.36 -13.14 -6.09
N VAL A 39 17.11 -13.08 -5.65
CA VAL A 39 16.71 -13.43 -4.29
C VAL A 39 16.05 -14.80 -4.31
N SER A 40 16.53 -15.71 -3.46
CA SER A 40 15.92 -17.02 -3.22
C SER A 40 15.29 -17.02 -1.83
N LEU A 41 14.00 -17.33 -1.80
CA LEU A 41 13.22 -17.47 -0.57
C LEU A 41 12.91 -18.96 -0.37
N ILE A 42 13.24 -19.48 0.82
CA ILE A 42 12.99 -20.88 1.17
C ILE A 42 11.90 -20.93 2.25
N TYR A 43 10.78 -21.58 1.93
CA TYR A 43 9.65 -21.77 2.83
C TYR A 43 9.51 -23.23 3.23
N SER A 44 9.18 -23.49 4.50
CA SER A 44 8.76 -24.81 4.97
C SER A 44 7.24 -24.96 4.89
N VAL A 45 6.78 -26.10 4.40
CA VAL A 45 5.37 -26.46 4.29
C VAL A 45 5.04 -27.43 5.42
N ARG A 46 4.10 -27.05 6.30
CA ARG A 46 3.62 -27.94 7.36
C ARG A 46 2.69 -28.98 6.76
N MET A 47 3.01 -30.26 6.97
CA MET A 47 2.24 -31.39 6.44
C MET A 47 1.91 -32.39 7.55
N PRO A 48 0.76 -33.08 7.49
CA PRO A 48 0.44 -34.16 8.42
C PRO A 48 1.31 -35.41 8.15
N GLU A 49 1.57 -36.20 9.20
CA GLU A 49 2.56 -37.30 9.17
C GLU A 49 2.30 -38.38 8.11
N ASN A 50 1.03 -38.59 7.72
CA ASN A 50 0.59 -39.62 6.78
C ASN A 50 0.25 -39.11 5.37
N ALA A 51 0.60 -37.87 5.02
CA ALA A 51 0.31 -37.33 3.69
C ALA A 51 1.38 -37.64 2.64
N ASP A 52 0.95 -37.72 1.38
CA ASP A 52 1.84 -37.71 0.22
C ASP A 52 2.49 -36.33 0.07
N ARG A 53 3.73 -36.22 0.55
CA ARG A 53 4.51 -34.98 0.55
C ARG A 53 4.74 -34.45 -0.88
N GLY A 54 4.95 -35.32 -1.85
CA GLY A 54 5.20 -34.93 -3.24
C GLY A 54 3.97 -34.30 -3.87
N GLN A 55 2.80 -34.89 -3.62
CA GLN A 55 1.52 -34.36 -4.09
C GLN A 55 1.20 -33.01 -3.42
N ILE A 56 1.39 -32.89 -2.10
CA ILE A 56 1.13 -31.65 -1.37
C ILE A 56 2.05 -30.52 -1.86
N LEU A 57 3.35 -30.78 -2.01
CA LEU A 57 4.28 -29.77 -2.53
C LEU A 57 3.89 -29.31 -3.93
N SER A 58 3.57 -30.25 -4.83
CA SER A 58 3.15 -29.94 -6.20
C SER A 58 1.85 -29.14 -6.26
N GLN A 59 0.88 -29.47 -5.40
CA GLN A 59 -0.37 -28.75 -5.30
C GLN A 59 -0.18 -27.36 -4.70
N THR A 60 0.66 -27.23 -3.68
CA THR A 60 1.01 -25.95 -3.05
C THR A 60 1.69 -25.02 -4.05
N ILE A 61 2.68 -25.53 -4.79
CA ILE A 61 3.36 -24.76 -5.85
C ILE A 61 2.36 -24.27 -6.89
N ARG A 62 1.43 -25.12 -7.34
CA ARG A 62 0.42 -24.72 -8.32
C ARG A 62 -0.47 -23.59 -7.82
N VAL A 63 -1.01 -23.72 -6.61
CA VAL A 63 -1.87 -22.69 -6.01
C VAL A 63 -1.09 -21.39 -5.79
N LEU A 64 0.15 -21.47 -5.33
CA LEU A 64 1.00 -20.30 -5.16
C LEU A 64 1.32 -19.64 -6.51
N ASN A 65 1.64 -20.42 -7.54
CA ASN A 65 1.92 -19.89 -8.88
C ASN A 65 0.69 -19.23 -9.50
N ASP A 66 -0.49 -19.85 -9.42
CA ASP A 66 -1.74 -19.29 -9.94
C ASP A 66 -2.13 -17.99 -9.21
N ARG A 67 -1.76 -17.86 -7.93
CA ARG A 67 -2.03 -16.65 -7.12
C ARG A 67 -1.02 -15.53 -7.38
N VAL A 68 0.25 -15.88 -7.49
CA VAL A 68 1.36 -14.92 -7.63
C VAL A 68 1.53 -14.48 -9.08
N ASN A 69 1.30 -15.37 -10.03
CA ASN A 69 1.50 -15.15 -11.45
C ASN A 69 0.34 -15.74 -12.29
N PRO A 70 -0.92 -15.30 -12.08
CA PRO A 70 -2.08 -15.84 -12.80
C PRO A 70 -1.99 -15.69 -14.31
N GLN A 71 -1.29 -14.65 -14.78
CA GLN A 71 -1.14 -14.35 -16.20
C GLN A 71 0.14 -14.94 -16.82
N GLY A 72 1.01 -15.59 -16.02
CA GLY A 72 2.26 -16.18 -16.50
C GLY A 72 3.32 -15.15 -16.96
N VAL A 73 3.15 -13.87 -16.61
CA VAL A 73 3.99 -12.76 -17.05
C VAL A 73 5.28 -12.67 -16.24
N LEU A 74 5.24 -13.10 -14.97
CA LEU A 74 6.39 -13.04 -14.06
C LEU A 74 7.34 -14.21 -14.30
N ASP A 75 8.65 -13.94 -14.37
CA ASP A 75 9.69 -14.97 -14.55
C ASP A 75 10.11 -15.58 -13.19
N ILE A 76 9.11 -16.02 -12.40
CA ILE A 76 9.30 -16.57 -11.06
C ILE A 76 9.37 -18.09 -11.15
N ALA A 77 10.47 -18.66 -10.65
CA ALA A 77 10.62 -20.11 -10.57
C ALA A 77 10.26 -20.59 -9.16
N MET A 78 9.33 -21.54 -9.08
CA MET A 78 8.98 -22.23 -7.83
C MET A 78 9.37 -23.70 -7.96
N THR A 79 10.31 -24.15 -7.13
CA THR A 79 10.82 -25.53 -7.17
C THR A 79 10.75 -26.19 -5.80
N PRO A 80 10.34 -27.47 -5.72
CA PRO A 80 10.37 -28.21 -4.46
C PRO A 80 11.83 -28.45 -4.03
N LEU A 81 12.11 -28.22 -2.75
CA LEU A 81 13.42 -28.41 -2.14
C LEU A 81 13.32 -29.42 -0.98
N GLY A 82 13.84 -30.63 -1.18
CA GLY A 82 13.80 -31.68 -0.16
C GLY A 82 12.40 -32.26 0.07
N ALA A 83 12.08 -32.59 1.33
CA ALA A 83 10.84 -33.30 1.69
C ALA A 83 9.68 -32.37 2.09
N ASP A 84 9.98 -31.15 2.52
CA ASP A 84 9.02 -30.24 3.16
C ASP A 84 9.24 -28.76 2.82
N ARG A 85 10.05 -28.42 1.80
CA ARG A 85 10.36 -27.03 1.47
C ARG A 85 10.08 -26.68 0.02
N ILE A 86 9.85 -25.39 -0.21
CA ILE A 86 9.69 -24.79 -1.53
C ILE A 86 10.70 -23.65 -1.63
N GLU A 87 11.47 -23.63 -2.71
CA GLU A 87 12.32 -22.52 -3.11
C GLU A 87 11.56 -21.66 -4.11
N ILE A 88 11.49 -20.35 -3.85
CA ILE A 88 10.93 -19.36 -4.78
C ILE A 88 12.05 -18.42 -5.18
N VAL A 89 12.34 -18.37 -6.47
CA VAL A 89 13.42 -17.57 -7.05
C VAL A 89 12.82 -16.41 -7.84
N MET A 90 13.26 -15.19 -7.52
CA MET A 90 12.95 -13.99 -8.28
C MET A 90 14.18 -13.54 -9.09
N PRO A 91 13.99 -13.13 -10.35
CA PRO A 91 15.05 -12.52 -11.15
C PRO A 91 15.38 -11.12 -10.60
N LEU A 92 16.62 -10.66 -10.81
CA LEU A 92 16.96 -9.27 -10.49
C LEU A 92 16.20 -8.31 -11.42
N PRO A 93 15.65 -7.21 -10.89
CA PRO A 93 15.08 -6.15 -11.72
C PRO A 93 16.14 -5.60 -12.67
N ASN A 94 15.72 -5.19 -13.86
CA ASN A 94 16.62 -4.52 -14.80
C ASN A 94 17.09 -3.16 -14.22
N GLU A 95 18.19 -2.62 -14.73
CA GLU A 95 18.76 -1.34 -14.23
C GLU A 95 17.79 -0.16 -14.39
N GLU A 96 16.92 -0.20 -15.41
CA GLU A 96 15.87 0.82 -15.62
C GLU A 96 14.83 0.81 -14.49
N VAL A 97 14.33 -0.35 -14.09
CA VAL A 97 13.35 -0.52 -13.01
C VAL A 97 13.99 -0.18 -11.67
N LYS A 98 15.27 -0.52 -11.44
CA LYS A 98 15.99 -0.08 -10.23
C LYS A 98 16.08 1.45 -10.15
N ALA A 99 16.42 2.11 -11.25
CA ALA A 99 16.49 3.57 -11.30
C ALA A 99 15.12 4.21 -11.04
N LEU A 100 14.04 3.65 -11.61
CA LEU A 100 12.66 4.10 -11.37
C LEU A 100 12.23 3.89 -9.91
N ALA A 101 12.54 2.73 -9.32
CA ALA A 101 12.28 2.44 -7.92
C ALA A 101 13.01 3.43 -7.00
N GLN A 102 14.28 3.71 -7.29
CA GLN A 102 15.06 4.68 -6.53
C GLN A 102 14.49 6.10 -6.67
N SER A 103 14.05 6.49 -7.87
CA SER A 103 13.39 7.78 -8.11
C SER A 103 12.10 7.92 -7.30
N TYR A 104 11.29 6.86 -7.26
CA TYR A 104 10.08 6.78 -6.45
C TYR A 104 10.39 6.89 -4.95
N GLU A 105 11.29 6.07 -4.41
CA GLU A 105 11.65 6.10 -2.98
C GLU A 105 12.24 7.45 -2.57
N THR A 106 13.04 8.07 -3.43
CA THR A 106 13.60 9.42 -3.18
C THR A 106 12.49 10.46 -3.12
N SER A 107 11.55 10.43 -4.05
CA SER A 107 10.42 11.37 -4.09
C SER A 107 9.48 11.17 -2.91
N LEU A 108 9.17 9.91 -2.57
CA LEU A 108 8.34 9.57 -1.42
C LEU A 108 9.00 10.01 -0.12
N LYS A 109 10.31 9.78 0.03
CA LYS A 109 11.05 10.25 1.21
C LYS A 109 10.97 11.77 1.34
N ALA A 110 11.22 12.51 0.26
CA ALA A 110 11.13 13.97 0.28
C ALA A 110 9.72 14.45 0.67
N PHE A 111 8.68 13.78 0.19
CA PHE A 111 7.30 14.08 0.59
C PHE A 111 7.07 13.83 2.09
N ILE A 112 7.50 12.70 2.63
CA ILE A 112 7.29 12.36 4.05
C ILE A 112 8.10 13.27 4.96
N ASP A 113 9.35 13.59 4.61
CA ASP A 113 10.19 14.50 5.40
C ASP A 113 9.55 15.90 5.54
N GLU A 114 8.71 16.32 4.58
CA GLU A 114 7.95 17.58 4.63
C GLU A 114 6.57 17.42 5.30
N ALA A 115 5.92 16.27 5.13
CA ALA A 115 4.56 16.03 5.60
C ALA A 115 4.49 15.62 7.07
N GLU A 116 5.47 14.83 7.52
CA GLU A 116 5.58 14.27 8.85
C GLU A 116 6.01 15.36 9.85
N ILE A 117 5.30 15.42 10.97
CA ILE A 117 5.67 16.29 12.09
C ILE A 117 6.32 15.38 13.15
N ASP A 118 7.65 15.33 13.13
CA ASP A 118 8.41 14.69 14.21
C ASP A 118 8.46 15.58 15.45
N ARG A 119 8.29 14.97 16.63
CA ARG A 119 8.27 15.67 17.92
C ARG A 119 9.53 16.50 18.15
N SER A 120 10.70 15.90 17.95
CA SER A 120 11.99 16.55 18.22
C SER A 120 12.27 17.68 17.22
N GLN A 121 11.86 17.50 15.97
CA GLN A 121 12.02 18.51 14.93
C GLN A 121 11.07 19.69 15.11
N LEU A 122 9.85 19.44 15.58
CA LEU A 122 8.88 20.48 15.93
C LEU A 122 9.40 21.32 17.09
N GLU A 123 9.82 20.71 18.20
CA GLU A 123 10.41 21.41 19.36
C GLU A 123 11.60 22.28 18.94
N ALA A 124 12.53 21.72 18.15
CA ALA A 124 13.68 22.47 17.65
C ALA A 124 13.26 23.67 16.77
N SER A 125 12.23 23.51 15.94
CA SER A 125 11.74 24.60 15.09
C SER A 125 10.99 25.70 15.85
N LEU A 126 10.37 25.35 16.99
CA LEU A 126 9.74 26.32 17.89
C LEU A 126 10.81 27.17 18.57
N GLU A 127 11.95 26.58 18.91
CA GLU A 127 13.13 27.28 19.42
C GLU A 127 13.76 28.24 18.40
N SER A 128 13.85 27.83 17.13
CA SER A 128 14.39 28.68 16.05
C SER A 128 13.37 29.68 15.47
N ASN A 129 12.10 29.61 15.88
CA ASN A 129 10.99 30.38 15.32
C ASN A 129 10.78 30.13 13.81
N GLU A 130 11.01 28.89 13.38
CA GLU A 130 10.87 28.43 11.99
C GLU A 130 9.73 27.42 11.85
N ALA A 131 8.99 27.11 12.93
CA ALA A 131 7.93 26.10 12.93
C ALA A 131 6.84 26.41 11.88
N GLY A 132 6.42 27.68 11.79
CA GLY A 132 5.41 28.12 10.81
C GLY A 132 5.83 27.89 9.36
N ASP A 133 7.08 28.21 9.02
CA ASP A 133 7.61 28.03 7.67
C ASP A 133 7.80 26.56 7.32
N ARG A 134 8.24 25.75 8.28
CA ARG A 134 8.60 24.35 8.07
C ARG A 134 7.41 23.39 8.13
N PHE A 135 6.47 23.61 9.05
CA PHE A 135 5.37 22.69 9.32
C PHE A 135 3.99 23.29 9.03
N GLY A 136 3.88 24.62 8.94
CA GLY A 136 2.60 25.30 8.75
C GLY A 136 2.08 25.28 7.32
N GLY A 137 2.94 25.07 6.32
CA GLY A 137 2.55 25.08 4.91
C GLY A 137 2.03 26.47 4.49
N SER A 138 0.73 26.59 4.24
CA SER A 138 0.11 27.89 3.96
C SER A 138 -0.42 28.52 5.23
N ALA A 139 -0.09 29.79 5.47
CA ALA A 139 -0.59 30.56 6.62
C ALA A 139 -2.13 30.67 6.68
N SER A 140 -2.84 30.48 5.56
CA SER A 140 -4.30 30.46 5.53
C SER A 140 -4.92 29.07 5.72
N SER A 141 -4.11 28.02 5.89
CA SER A 141 -4.59 26.67 6.17
C SER A 141 -4.82 26.46 7.66
N GLU A 142 -5.72 25.53 8.02
CA GLU A 142 -5.97 25.18 9.42
C GLU A 142 -4.70 24.67 10.13
N ARG A 143 -3.88 23.87 9.43
CA ARG A 143 -2.57 23.42 9.90
C ARG A 143 -1.63 24.61 10.13
N GLY A 144 -1.55 25.53 9.19
CA GLY A 144 -0.73 26.74 9.30
C GLY A 144 -1.10 27.59 10.51
N GLN A 145 -2.40 27.85 10.69
CA GLN A 145 -2.88 28.61 11.83
C GLN A 145 -2.56 27.89 13.16
N LEU A 146 -2.76 26.58 13.23
CA LEU A 146 -2.44 25.80 14.43
C LEU A 146 -0.95 25.88 14.79
N ILE A 147 -0.05 25.79 13.81
CA ILE A 147 1.40 25.89 14.04
C ILE A 147 1.81 27.30 14.46
N LEU A 148 1.17 28.34 13.90
CA LEU A 148 1.38 29.73 14.34
C LEU A 148 0.89 29.94 15.78
N ASP A 149 -0.30 29.44 16.12
CA ASP A 149 -0.84 29.50 17.48
C ASP A 149 0.08 28.74 18.48
N LEU A 150 0.66 27.61 18.05
CA LEU A 150 1.64 26.85 18.84
C LEU A 150 2.94 27.64 19.06
N GLN A 151 3.43 28.33 18.03
CA GLN A 151 4.62 29.19 18.13
C GLN A 151 4.39 30.33 19.14
N ASP A 152 3.21 30.96 19.10
CA ASP A 152 2.82 32.00 20.05
C ASP A 152 2.68 31.45 21.48
N ALA A 153 2.07 30.28 21.65
CA ALA A 153 1.96 29.62 22.94
C ALA A 153 3.33 29.26 23.54
N TYR A 154 4.25 28.75 22.73
CA TYR A 154 5.62 28.46 23.14
C TYR A 154 6.36 29.72 23.59
N ALA A 155 6.25 30.82 22.83
CA ALA A 155 6.85 32.10 23.19
C ALA A 155 6.28 32.66 24.50
N ASN A 156 4.95 32.60 24.69
CA ASN A 156 4.27 33.03 25.91
C ASN A 156 4.71 32.20 27.13
N GLN A 157 4.75 30.87 27.01
CA GLN A 157 5.22 29.98 28.08
C GLN A 157 6.67 30.31 28.48
N ARG A 158 7.57 30.49 27.51
CA ARG A 158 8.97 30.88 27.77
C ARG A 158 9.06 32.22 28.49
N GLN A 159 8.27 33.21 28.08
CA GLN A 159 8.23 34.52 28.73
C GLN A 159 7.75 34.41 30.19
N LEU A 160 6.68 33.67 30.44
CA LEU A 160 6.13 33.44 31.79
C LEU A 160 7.10 32.66 32.68
N GLN A 161 7.86 31.72 32.11
CA GLN A 161 8.87 30.97 32.85
C GLN A 161 10.01 31.88 33.32
N VAL A 162 10.44 32.83 32.47
CA VAL A 162 11.43 33.85 32.83
C VAL A 162 10.85 34.81 33.89
N GLU A 163 9.60 35.26 33.73
CA GLU A 163 8.89 36.12 34.69
C GLU A 163 8.79 35.44 36.07
N ALA A 164 8.39 34.16 36.12
CA ALA A 164 8.27 33.38 37.34
C ALA A 164 9.62 33.19 38.06
N THR A 165 10.68 32.90 37.29
CA THR A 165 12.03 32.74 37.85
C THR A 165 12.58 34.07 38.41
N ALA A 166 12.33 35.18 37.70
CA ALA A 166 12.73 36.51 38.13
C ALA A 166 11.96 36.94 39.40
N ALA A 167 10.64 36.72 39.44
CA ALA A 167 9.79 36.98 40.59
C ALA A 167 10.25 36.18 41.83
N GLN A 168 10.53 34.88 41.65
CA GLN A 168 11.02 34.03 42.73
C GLN A 168 12.37 34.51 43.28
N THR A 169 13.27 34.97 42.40
CA THR A 169 14.59 35.49 42.80
C THR A 169 14.50 36.85 43.50
N ALA A 170 13.57 37.71 43.05
CA ALA A 170 13.32 39.02 43.65
C ALA A 170 12.61 38.94 45.01
N GLY A 171 12.02 37.79 45.35
CA GLY A 171 11.30 37.59 46.60
C GLY A 171 10.01 38.41 46.68
N VAL A 172 9.26 38.53 45.56
CA VAL A 172 7.95 39.19 45.55
C VAL A 172 6.96 38.51 46.50
N ASP A 173 5.87 39.22 46.80
CA ASP A 173 4.81 38.73 47.67
C ASP A 173 4.25 37.38 47.21
N ALA A 174 3.82 36.55 48.16
CA ALA A 174 3.32 35.21 47.90
C ALA A 174 2.07 35.19 47.01
N ALA A 175 1.20 36.20 47.11
CA ALA A 175 0.00 36.28 46.26
C ALA A 175 0.36 36.64 44.81
N GLU A 176 1.35 37.53 44.63
CA GLU A 176 1.86 37.90 43.30
C GLU A 176 2.55 36.71 42.63
N LEU A 177 3.41 36.00 43.36
CA LEU A 177 4.08 34.79 42.87
C LEU A 177 3.08 33.70 42.48
N ALA A 178 2.04 33.47 43.30
CA ALA A 178 1.00 32.50 43.00
C ALA A 178 0.23 32.85 41.71
N SER A 179 -0.02 34.14 41.45
CA SER A 179 -0.69 34.58 40.22
C SER A 179 0.15 34.33 38.96
N ILE A 180 1.47 34.53 39.04
CA ILE A 180 2.41 34.26 37.93
C ILE A 180 2.51 32.76 37.69
N GLN A 181 2.58 31.96 38.76
CA GLN A 181 2.60 30.50 38.68
C GLN A 181 1.32 29.94 38.05
N GLN A 182 0.16 30.49 38.39
CA GLN A 182 -1.10 30.10 37.76
C GLN A 182 -1.09 30.41 36.25
N ARG A 183 -0.68 31.62 35.85
CA ARG A 183 -0.55 32.00 34.44
C ARG A 183 0.42 31.08 33.69
N LEU A 184 1.55 30.71 34.31
CA LEU A 184 2.51 29.77 33.73
C LEU A 184 1.88 28.39 33.54
N ALA A 185 1.20 27.86 34.56
CA ALA A 185 0.52 26.57 34.47
C ALA A 185 -0.54 26.55 33.36
N ASP A 186 -1.35 27.61 33.24
CA ASP A 186 -2.35 27.75 32.18
C ASP A 186 -1.69 27.79 30.78
N ALA A 187 -0.55 28.49 30.65
CA ALA A 187 0.21 28.56 29.40
C ALA A 187 0.88 27.22 29.03
N GLU A 188 1.39 26.47 30.02
CA GLU A 188 1.94 25.13 29.81
C GLU A 188 0.88 24.16 29.29
N ILE A 189 -0.33 24.21 29.86
CA ILE A 189 -1.47 23.41 29.39
C ILE A 189 -1.82 23.78 27.95
N GLN A 190 -1.95 25.07 27.64
CA GLN A 190 -2.28 25.53 26.29
C GLN A 190 -1.21 25.09 25.27
N TYR A 191 0.07 25.20 25.62
CA TYR A 191 1.17 24.72 24.79
C TYR A 191 1.03 23.21 24.52
N GLU A 192 0.87 22.39 25.56
CA GLU A 192 0.79 20.93 25.41
C GLU A 192 -0.42 20.52 24.56
N GLU A 193 -1.58 21.16 24.75
CA GLU A 193 -2.79 20.91 23.95
C GLU A 193 -2.57 21.24 22.47
N LEU A 194 -1.96 22.38 22.15
CA LEU A 194 -1.65 22.76 20.77
C LEU A 194 -0.59 21.86 20.16
N PHE A 195 0.40 21.46 20.95
CA PHE A 195 1.50 20.61 20.52
C PHE A 195 1.00 19.20 20.14
N GLU A 196 0.19 18.58 20.99
CA GLU A 196 -0.42 17.27 20.69
C GLU A 196 -1.40 17.34 19.50
N ARG A 197 -2.15 18.45 19.36
CA ARG A 197 -2.98 18.69 18.17
C ARG A 197 -2.14 18.83 16.90
N ALA A 198 -0.98 19.47 16.97
CA ALA A 198 -0.08 19.60 15.83
C ALA A 198 0.49 18.23 15.41
N LEU A 199 0.92 17.42 16.38
CA LEU A 199 1.39 16.05 16.11
C LEU A 199 0.30 15.16 15.48
N ALA A 200 -0.96 15.33 15.87
CA ALA A 200 -2.07 14.59 15.30
C ALA A 200 -2.32 14.90 13.80
N LEU A 201 -1.81 16.02 13.27
CA LEU A 201 -1.89 16.37 11.84
C LEU A 201 -0.75 15.77 11.01
N SER A 202 0.19 15.04 11.64
CA SER A 202 1.29 14.37 10.96
C SER A 202 0.76 13.34 9.96
N LEU A 203 1.32 13.33 8.74
CA LEU A 203 0.94 12.40 7.69
C LEU A 203 1.88 11.20 7.66
N ASP A 204 1.36 10.02 8.00
CA ASP A 204 2.11 8.76 7.95
C ASP A 204 2.33 8.28 6.49
N ARG A 205 3.55 7.82 6.21
CA ARG A 205 3.94 7.10 4.98
C ARG A 205 2.93 6.03 4.59
N ALA A 206 2.43 5.25 5.54
CA ALA A 206 1.51 4.17 5.23
C ALA A 206 0.20 4.66 4.61
N ARG A 207 -0.30 5.85 4.99
CA ARG A 207 -1.51 6.44 4.39
C ARG A 207 -1.29 6.80 2.92
N VAL A 208 -0.15 7.41 2.60
CA VAL A 208 0.23 7.81 1.24
C VAL A 208 0.43 6.59 0.35
N VAL A 209 1.18 5.60 0.82
CA VAL A 209 1.42 4.35 0.08
C VAL A 209 0.11 3.62 -0.21
N ARG A 210 -0.78 3.48 0.79
CA ARG A 210 -2.11 2.89 0.56
C ARG A 210 -2.91 3.65 -0.49
N ALA A 211 -2.85 4.99 -0.48
CA ALA A 211 -3.52 5.81 -1.47
C ALA A 211 -2.96 5.59 -2.88
N LEU A 212 -1.63 5.49 -3.03
CA LEU A 212 -0.97 5.23 -4.32
C LEU A 212 -1.34 3.86 -4.90
N GLU A 213 -1.51 2.86 -4.04
CA GLU A 213 -1.88 1.49 -4.42
C GLU A 213 -3.35 1.32 -4.84
N LEU A 214 -4.20 2.32 -4.62
CA LEU A 214 -5.58 2.29 -5.09
C LEU A 214 -5.63 2.27 -6.63
N SER A 215 -6.71 1.70 -7.16
CA SER A 215 -6.95 1.69 -8.60
C SER A 215 -6.94 3.12 -9.16
N SER A 216 -6.11 3.34 -10.18
CA SER A 216 -6.09 4.55 -11.00
C SER A 216 -7.23 4.62 -12.01
N VAL A 217 -8.03 3.55 -12.09
CA VAL A 217 -9.15 3.42 -13.02
C VAL A 217 -10.44 3.38 -12.22
N GLY A 218 -11.35 4.31 -12.51
CA GLY A 218 -12.68 4.33 -11.92
C GLY A 218 -13.61 3.25 -12.46
N GLU A 219 -14.65 2.97 -11.68
CA GLU A 219 -15.69 2.01 -12.03
C GLU A 219 -16.42 2.43 -13.31
N ALA A 220 -16.76 1.45 -14.12
CA ALA A 220 -17.50 1.69 -15.35
C ALA A 220 -18.96 2.01 -15.04
N LEU A 221 -19.43 3.17 -15.50
CA LEU A 221 -20.80 3.61 -15.28
C LEU A 221 -21.77 2.83 -16.17
N ARG A 222 -22.93 2.50 -15.61
CA ARG A 222 -24.01 1.81 -16.31
C ARG A 222 -25.26 2.67 -16.29
N GLY A 223 -26.01 2.63 -17.39
CA GLY A 223 -27.34 3.23 -17.46
C GLY A 223 -28.37 2.41 -16.70
N ASP A 224 -29.59 2.95 -16.59
CA ASP A 224 -30.72 2.28 -15.95
C ASP A 224 -31.10 0.94 -16.63
N ASP A 225 -30.65 0.74 -17.86
CA ASP A 225 -30.81 -0.48 -18.66
C ASP A 225 -29.72 -1.54 -18.41
N GLY A 226 -28.76 -1.26 -17.51
CA GLY A 226 -27.63 -2.13 -17.17
C GLY A 226 -26.48 -2.12 -18.19
N ASN A 227 -26.63 -1.37 -19.30
CA ASN A 227 -25.60 -1.25 -20.33
C ASN A 227 -24.53 -0.25 -19.92
N LEU A 228 -23.29 -0.48 -20.38
CA LEU A 228 -22.18 0.44 -20.14
C LEU A 228 -22.43 1.77 -20.84
N LEU A 229 -22.31 2.87 -20.10
CA LEU A 229 -22.34 4.20 -20.68
C LEU A 229 -21.05 4.43 -21.46
N LEU A 230 -21.19 4.99 -22.66
CA LEU A 230 -20.07 5.30 -23.54
C LEU A 230 -19.94 6.81 -23.69
N ASN A 231 -18.71 7.29 -23.69
CA ASN A 231 -18.36 8.64 -24.08
C ASN A 231 -18.56 8.82 -25.59
N ALA A 232 -18.52 10.07 -26.06
CA ALA A 232 -18.70 10.40 -27.48
C ALA A 232 -17.64 9.78 -28.41
N ASP A 233 -16.50 9.37 -27.87
CA ASP A 233 -15.40 8.70 -28.58
C ASP A 233 -15.52 7.16 -28.58
N GLY A 234 -16.58 6.61 -27.98
CA GLY A 234 -16.80 5.16 -27.84
C GLY A 234 -16.05 4.51 -26.68
N SER A 235 -15.33 5.27 -25.85
CA SER A 235 -14.74 4.75 -24.61
C SER A 235 -15.80 4.58 -23.52
N VAL A 236 -15.59 3.65 -22.58
CA VAL A 236 -16.51 3.44 -21.45
C VAL A 236 -16.41 4.63 -20.50
N GLN A 237 -17.56 5.23 -20.17
CA GLN A 237 -17.65 6.28 -19.17
C GLN A 237 -17.35 5.68 -17.79
N ARG A 238 -16.48 6.34 -17.03
CA ARG A 238 -16.03 5.87 -15.72
C ARG A 238 -16.25 6.94 -14.65
N ALA A 239 -16.49 6.49 -13.43
CA ALA A 239 -16.45 7.34 -12.24
C ALA A 239 -15.02 7.87 -11.99
N LEU A 240 -14.86 8.78 -11.03
CA LEU A 240 -13.52 9.09 -10.51
C LEU A 240 -12.87 7.81 -9.97
N SER A 241 -11.56 7.68 -10.19
CA SER A 241 -10.84 6.54 -9.62
C SER A 241 -10.78 6.67 -8.10
N PRO A 242 -10.83 5.55 -7.35
CA PRO A 242 -10.65 5.58 -5.90
C PRO A 242 -9.36 6.30 -5.49
N ARG A 243 -8.29 6.12 -6.29
CA ARG A 243 -7.03 6.83 -6.10
C ARG A 243 -7.20 8.35 -6.22
N ASP A 244 -7.83 8.83 -7.29
CA ASP A 244 -8.01 10.27 -7.51
C ASP A 244 -8.87 10.91 -6.42
N VAL A 245 -9.89 10.20 -5.92
CA VAL A 245 -10.69 10.67 -4.79
C VAL A 245 -9.83 10.81 -3.54
N THR A 246 -9.07 9.78 -3.17
CA THR A 246 -8.20 9.83 -1.99
C THR A 246 -7.08 10.86 -2.12
N MET A 247 -6.48 11.00 -3.31
CA MET A 247 -5.48 12.03 -3.58
C MET A 247 -6.07 13.43 -3.49
N GLY A 248 -7.30 13.64 -3.99
CA GLY A 248 -8.01 14.90 -3.83
C GLY A 248 -8.22 15.28 -2.36
N VAL A 249 -8.55 14.31 -1.51
CA VAL A 249 -8.64 14.52 -0.05
C VAL A 249 -7.28 14.90 0.53
N LEU A 250 -6.22 14.17 0.20
CA LEU A 250 -4.86 14.50 0.68
C LEU A 250 -4.40 15.89 0.24
N VAL A 251 -4.68 16.30 -1.00
CA VAL A 251 -4.36 17.64 -1.49
C VAL A 251 -5.19 18.72 -0.76
N SER A 252 -6.43 18.42 -0.39
CA SER A 252 -7.25 19.36 0.38
C SER A 252 -6.77 19.54 1.81
N GLU A 253 -6.30 18.46 2.45
CA GLU A 253 -5.73 18.49 3.81
C GLU A 253 -4.33 19.11 3.83
N TYR A 254 -3.54 18.89 2.77
CA TYR A 254 -2.15 19.36 2.66
C TYR A 254 -1.90 20.13 1.35
N PRO A 255 -2.50 21.32 1.16
CA PRO A 255 -2.38 22.05 -0.12
C PRO A 255 -0.95 22.44 -0.48
N HIS A 256 -0.09 22.68 0.53
CA HIS A 256 1.31 23.03 0.36
C HIS A 256 2.17 21.88 -0.19
N LEU A 257 1.73 20.62 0.00
CA LEU A 257 2.44 19.44 -0.47
C LEU A 257 2.01 19.00 -1.87
N LYS A 258 1.05 19.69 -2.49
CA LYS A 258 0.45 19.27 -3.75
C LYS A 258 1.50 18.96 -4.82
N ASP A 259 2.43 19.87 -5.04
CA ASP A 259 3.43 19.73 -6.10
C ASP A 259 4.41 18.57 -5.82
N VAL A 260 4.71 18.33 -4.54
CA VAL A 260 5.56 17.22 -4.11
C VAL A 260 4.81 15.89 -4.25
N LEU A 261 3.53 15.85 -3.88
CA LEU A 261 2.66 14.68 -4.04
C LEU A 261 2.49 14.30 -5.51
N ASP A 262 2.29 15.29 -6.39
CA ASP A 262 2.19 15.07 -7.84
C ASP A 262 3.48 14.40 -8.38
N GLN A 263 4.66 14.82 -7.91
CA GLN A 263 5.93 14.18 -8.28
C GLN A 263 6.02 12.73 -7.80
N VAL A 264 5.55 12.45 -6.58
CA VAL A 264 5.47 11.07 -6.05
C VAL A 264 4.55 10.22 -6.92
N VAL A 265 3.37 10.72 -7.30
CA VAL A 265 2.42 10.00 -8.16
C VAL A 265 3.04 9.70 -9.53
N VAL A 266 3.71 10.68 -10.14
CA VAL A 266 4.39 10.49 -11.43
C VAL A 266 5.50 9.45 -11.33
N ALA A 267 6.35 9.53 -10.30
CA ALA A 267 7.44 8.58 -10.09
C ALA A 267 6.90 7.17 -9.82
N TYR A 268 5.83 7.06 -9.03
CA TYR A 268 5.15 5.81 -8.75
C TYR A 268 4.54 5.20 -10.02
N ASP A 269 3.80 5.98 -10.83
CA ASP A 269 3.19 5.49 -12.06
C ASP A 269 4.25 5.06 -13.09
N ALA A 270 5.35 5.80 -13.21
CA ALA A 270 6.49 5.42 -14.06
C ALA A 270 7.14 4.11 -13.61
N TYR A 271 7.30 3.93 -12.30
CA TYR A 271 7.79 2.69 -11.71
C TYR A 271 6.80 1.53 -11.96
N GLN A 272 5.51 1.70 -11.65
CA GLN A 272 4.48 0.67 -11.83
C GLN A 272 4.30 0.23 -13.28
N ALA A 273 4.41 1.17 -14.24
CA ALA A 273 4.27 0.84 -15.67
C ALA A 273 5.40 -0.07 -16.19
N LYS A 274 6.58 -0.04 -15.55
CA LYS A 274 7.75 -0.85 -15.93
C LYS A 274 7.95 -2.05 -15.04
N ARG A 275 7.40 -2.01 -13.82
CA ARG A 275 7.42 -3.09 -12.87
C ARG A 275 6.66 -4.29 -13.42
N SER A 276 7.39 -5.35 -13.77
CA SER A 276 6.77 -6.65 -14.04
C SER A 276 6.49 -7.33 -12.71
N GLY A 277 5.44 -6.88 -12.01
CA GLY A 277 4.80 -7.47 -10.82
C GLY A 277 5.63 -7.65 -9.54
N LEU A 278 6.84 -8.22 -9.59
CA LEU A 278 7.61 -8.73 -8.44
C LEU A 278 9.11 -8.50 -8.58
N ASP A 279 9.49 -7.22 -8.51
CA ASP A 279 10.88 -6.76 -8.57
C ASP A 279 11.51 -6.59 -7.17
N ASP A 280 10.70 -6.62 -6.10
CA ASP A 280 11.16 -6.55 -4.70
C ASP A 280 10.80 -7.85 -3.94
N PRO A 281 11.74 -8.52 -3.26
CA PRO A 281 11.44 -9.64 -2.38
C PRO A 281 10.42 -9.35 -1.29
N GLU A 282 10.36 -8.13 -0.74
CA GLU A 282 9.35 -7.78 0.27
C GLU A 282 7.93 -7.76 -0.31
N ASP A 283 7.78 -7.53 -1.62
CA ASP A 283 6.47 -7.61 -2.28
C ASP A 283 6.02 -9.03 -2.56
N LEU A 284 6.95 -9.94 -2.92
CA LEU A 284 6.61 -11.37 -2.99
C LEU A 284 6.27 -11.86 -1.58
N ILE A 285 7.09 -11.49 -0.60
CA ILE A 285 6.81 -11.75 0.80
C ILE A 285 5.45 -11.16 1.17
N ARG A 286 5.04 -9.98 0.71
CA ARG A 286 3.73 -9.38 0.98
C ARG A 286 2.58 -10.04 0.23
N LEU A 287 2.77 -10.54 -0.99
CA LEU A 287 1.75 -11.36 -1.67
C LEU A 287 1.59 -12.73 -0.98
N LEU A 288 2.70 -13.27 -0.46
CA LEU A 288 2.71 -14.49 0.36
C LEU A 288 2.19 -14.24 1.79
N ARG A 289 2.49 -13.08 2.40
CA ARG A 289 2.10 -12.61 3.76
C ARG A 289 0.78 -11.85 3.78
N GLY A 290 0.21 -11.48 2.64
CA GLY A 290 -1.19 -11.11 2.49
C GLY A 290 -2.12 -12.30 2.77
N ALA A 291 -1.53 -13.46 3.05
CA ALA A 291 -2.10 -14.55 3.83
C ALA A 291 -1.71 -14.50 5.33
N GLY A 292 -1.60 -13.30 5.90
CA GLY A 292 -1.52 -13.06 7.33
C GLY A 292 -2.88 -13.43 7.91
N VAL A 293 -2.99 -14.69 8.33
CA VAL A 293 -4.20 -15.34 8.87
C VAL A 293 -5.41 -15.23 7.92
N LEU A 294 -5.34 -15.95 6.79
CA LEU A 294 -6.53 -16.26 6.00
C LEU A 294 -7.17 -17.56 6.51
N GLU A 295 -8.06 -17.43 7.50
CA GLU A 295 -9.21 -18.34 7.58
C GLU A 295 -10.18 -17.88 6.47
N PHE A 296 -10.19 -18.59 5.35
CA PHE A 296 -11.09 -18.28 4.22
C PHE A 296 -12.22 -19.30 4.20
N HIS A 297 -13.45 -18.78 4.19
CA HIS A 297 -14.66 -19.59 4.16
C HIS A 297 -15.22 -19.56 2.74
N ILE A 298 -15.30 -20.73 2.11
CA ILE A 298 -15.94 -20.87 0.80
C ILE A 298 -17.41 -21.14 1.04
N ALA A 299 -18.29 -20.35 0.42
CA ALA A 299 -19.72 -20.57 0.56
C ALA A 299 -20.13 -21.94 0.01
N VAL A 300 -20.96 -22.62 0.80
CA VAL A 300 -21.51 -23.92 0.47
C VAL A 300 -22.53 -23.76 -0.66
N THR A 301 -22.29 -24.41 -1.80
CA THR A 301 -23.22 -24.39 -2.94
C THR A 301 -24.08 -25.65 -2.96
N SER A 302 -25.36 -25.49 -3.29
CA SER A 302 -26.30 -26.61 -3.41
C SER A 302 -25.83 -27.58 -4.50
N GLY A 303 -25.56 -28.84 -4.11
CA GLY A 303 -25.19 -29.92 -5.03
C GLY A 303 -23.68 -30.22 -5.16
N LYS A 304 -22.81 -29.42 -4.54
CA LYS A 304 -21.34 -29.67 -4.49
C LYS A 304 -20.79 -29.92 -3.09
N ALA A 305 -21.64 -29.84 -2.07
CA ALA A 305 -21.27 -29.96 -0.68
C ALA A 305 -21.35 -31.43 -0.21
N GLU A 306 -20.32 -32.22 -0.50
CA GLU A 306 -20.22 -33.58 0.07
C GLU A 306 -20.04 -33.49 1.60
N GLY A 307 -20.92 -34.15 2.36
CA GLY A 307 -20.82 -34.22 3.82
C GLY A 307 -21.51 -33.10 4.62
N VAL A 308 -22.22 -32.17 3.97
CA VAL A 308 -22.98 -31.09 4.66
C VAL A 308 -24.47 -31.19 4.31
N ASN A 309 -25.33 -31.44 5.32
CA ASN A 309 -26.79 -31.40 5.12
C ASN A 309 -27.33 -29.98 5.31
N ILE A 310 -27.58 -29.29 4.20
CA ILE A 310 -28.04 -27.90 4.17
C ILE A 310 -29.41 -27.73 4.85
N GLN A 311 -30.31 -28.73 4.75
CA GLN A 311 -31.64 -28.64 5.35
C GLN A 311 -31.59 -28.66 6.87
N ASP A 312 -30.79 -29.57 7.43
CA ASP A 312 -30.61 -29.69 8.88
C ASP A 312 -29.94 -28.44 9.46
N MET A 313 -28.93 -27.90 8.76
CA MET A 313 -28.25 -26.66 9.20
C MET A 313 -29.18 -25.44 9.22
N ARG A 314 -30.13 -25.35 8.28
CA ARG A 314 -31.14 -24.29 8.28
C ARG A 314 -32.14 -24.46 9.42
N ALA A 315 -32.57 -25.69 9.72
CA ALA A 315 -33.44 -25.96 10.87
C ALA A 315 -32.74 -25.60 12.19
N GLN A 316 -31.48 -25.98 12.34
CA GLN A 316 -30.66 -25.66 13.52
C GLN A 316 -30.42 -24.14 13.67
N LEU A 317 -30.24 -23.40 12.57
CA LEU A 317 -30.11 -21.94 12.62
C LEU A 317 -31.35 -21.27 13.26
N VAL A 318 -32.54 -21.77 12.92
CA VAL A 318 -33.81 -21.24 13.46
C VAL A 318 -33.99 -21.59 14.94
N GLU A 319 -33.59 -22.79 15.35
CA GLU A 319 -33.82 -23.30 16.71
C GLU A 319 -32.74 -22.88 17.73
N MET A 320 -31.46 -22.86 17.31
CA MET A 320 -30.31 -22.68 18.21
C MET A 320 -29.41 -21.48 17.87
N GLY A 321 -29.66 -20.79 16.76
CA GLY A 321 -28.87 -19.64 16.32
C GLY A 321 -27.56 -19.99 15.59
N PRO A 322 -26.84 -18.98 15.07
CA PRO A 322 -25.73 -19.18 14.13
C PRO A 322 -24.46 -19.80 14.75
N GLU A 323 -24.27 -19.66 16.06
CA GLU A 323 -23.05 -20.13 16.73
C GLU A 323 -23.09 -21.60 17.17
N ASN A 324 -24.28 -22.21 17.23
CA ASN A 324 -24.50 -23.56 17.79
C ASN A 324 -24.85 -24.63 16.75
N THR A 325 -24.50 -24.44 15.48
CA THR A 325 -24.68 -25.49 14.46
C THR A 325 -23.69 -26.64 14.64
N ASP A 326 -24.21 -27.87 14.63
CA ASP A 326 -23.46 -29.10 14.94
C ASP A 326 -22.75 -29.66 13.68
N SER A 327 -21.99 -28.82 12.99
CA SER A 327 -21.25 -29.18 11.77
C SER A 327 -19.75 -28.93 11.93
N LEU A 328 -18.97 -29.98 11.70
CA LEU A 328 -17.50 -29.92 11.69
C LEU A 328 -16.94 -29.31 10.40
N LEU A 329 -17.76 -29.16 9.35
CA LEU A 329 -17.35 -28.77 8.00
C LEU A 329 -17.88 -27.41 7.56
N ALA A 330 -18.88 -26.85 8.25
CA ALA A 330 -19.50 -25.57 7.90
C ALA A 330 -20.01 -24.83 9.13
N ARG A 331 -19.96 -23.49 9.09
CA ARG A 331 -20.45 -22.58 10.13
C ARG A 331 -21.14 -21.38 9.50
N TRP A 332 -22.01 -20.71 10.26
CA TRP A 332 -22.67 -19.49 9.83
C TRP A 332 -21.79 -18.26 10.09
N TYR A 333 -21.69 -17.39 9.09
CA TYR A 333 -20.99 -16.10 9.18
C TYR A 333 -21.92 -14.99 8.70
N ALA A 334 -21.83 -13.82 9.32
CA ALA A 334 -22.52 -12.63 8.83
C ALA A 334 -21.91 -12.18 7.50
N ILE A 335 -22.75 -11.86 6.53
CA ILE A 335 -22.31 -11.28 5.26
C ILE A 335 -21.99 -9.81 5.52
N HIS A 336 -20.74 -9.41 5.26
CA HIS A 336 -20.29 -8.04 5.51
C HIS A 336 -20.76 -7.04 4.44
N ASP A 337 -20.84 -7.51 3.19
CA ASP A 337 -21.25 -6.71 2.04
C ASP A 337 -22.24 -7.54 1.20
N LEU A 338 -23.52 -7.19 1.26
CA LEU A 338 -24.60 -7.93 0.59
C LEU A 338 -24.54 -7.77 -0.94
N GLU A 339 -23.96 -6.67 -1.44
CA GLU A 339 -23.87 -6.37 -2.87
C GLU A 339 -22.96 -7.36 -3.61
N GLN A 340 -21.97 -7.91 -2.91
CA GLN A 340 -21.07 -8.93 -3.48
C GLN A 340 -21.73 -10.30 -3.66
N TRP A 341 -22.84 -10.55 -2.96
CA TRP A 341 -23.52 -11.85 -2.94
C TRP A 341 -24.84 -11.85 -3.72
N ALA A 342 -25.39 -10.68 -4.01
CA ALA A 342 -26.58 -10.53 -4.85
C ALA A 342 -26.18 -10.42 -6.33
N SER A 343 -26.70 -11.34 -7.16
CA SER A 343 -26.54 -11.24 -8.62
C SER A 343 -27.65 -10.42 -9.29
N SER A 344 -28.65 -9.97 -8.51
CA SER A 344 -29.78 -9.17 -8.99
C SER A 344 -30.35 -8.29 -7.85
N PRO A 345 -31.02 -7.16 -8.18
CA PRO A 345 -31.66 -6.29 -7.19
C PRO A 345 -32.75 -7.00 -6.35
N GLU A 346 -33.48 -7.94 -6.95
CA GLU A 346 -34.49 -8.75 -6.25
C GLU A 346 -33.84 -9.69 -5.21
N GLN A 347 -32.65 -10.23 -5.50
CA GLN A 347 -31.89 -11.02 -4.53
C GLN A 347 -31.32 -10.16 -3.41
N LEU A 348 -30.92 -8.93 -3.71
CA LEU A 348 -30.41 -8.02 -2.69
C LEU A 348 -31.51 -7.67 -1.67
N GLN A 349 -32.72 -7.33 -2.14
CA GLN A 349 -33.87 -7.12 -1.27
C GLN A 349 -34.23 -8.36 -0.44
N ALA A 350 -34.08 -9.56 -1.00
CA ALA A 350 -34.31 -10.81 -0.26
C ALA A 350 -33.23 -11.11 0.78
N LEU A 351 -32.03 -10.53 0.66
CA LEU A 351 -30.94 -10.65 1.61
C LEU A 351 -30.98 -9.57 2.71
N GLU A 352 -31.68 -8.46 2.48
CA GLU A 352 -31.95 -7.39 3.46
C GLU A 352 -33.14 -7.69 4.39
N ALA A 353 -34.03 -8.60 3.98
CA ALA A 353 -35.24 -9.00 4.70
C ALA A 353 -34.98 -10.14 5.70
#